data_AF-A0A537F902-F1
#
_entry.id   AF-A0A537F902-F1
#
_cell.length_a   1.000
_cell.length_b   1.000
_cell.length_c   1.000
_cell.angle_alpha   90.00
_cell.angle_beta   90.00
_cell.angle_gamma   90.00
#
_symmetry.space_group_name_H-M   'P 1'
#
loop_
_entity.id
_entity.type
_entity.pdbx_description
1 polymer ?
#
loop_
_entity_poly.entity_id
_entity_poly.type
_entity_poly.pdbx_seq_one_letter_code
_entity_poly.pdbx_strand_id
1 'polypeptide(L)'
;VEVIENGESSARLHSHSEVDEYYLILEGSGTLRFNDKEIAVHRGDLIGKPTGPDDASQLIADQGETLRILDMEVWHDRPDNSKDLIHNPDFNEIFMRGRGWGALVPADALLNPSDFGQYYNESYKRTKDGGWVPSKARGHKKIRAKSTA
;
A
#
# COMPACT_ATOMS: atom_id res chain seq x y z
N VAL A 1 3.02 -20.08 -7.81
CA VAL A 1 1.79 -20.90 -7.77
C VAL A 1 1.49 -21.18 -6.32
N GLU A 2 0.28 -20.87 -5.92
CA GLU A 2 -0.23 -21.02 -4.57
C GLU A 2 -1.52 -21.85 -4.59
N VAL A 3 -1.77 -22.58 -3.51
CA VAL A 3 -3.04 -23.26 -3.24
C VAL A 3 -3.63 -22.60 -1.99
N ILE A 4 -4.85 -22.10 -2.12
CA ILE A 4 -5.58 -21.43 -1.05
C ILE A 4 -6.69 -22.39 -0.62
N GLU A 5 -6.69 -22.79 0.66
CA GLU A 5 -7.70 -23.69 1.19
C GLU A 5 -9.04 -22.97 1.34
N ASN A 6 -10.15 -23.73 1.29
CA ASN A 6 -11.48 -23.13 1.45
C ASN A 6 -11.61 -22.46 2.83
N GLY A 7 -12.02 -21.19 2.84
CA GLY A 7 -12.07 -20.32 4.00
C GLY A 7 -10.82 -19.46 4.20
N GLU A 8 -9.81 -19.59 3.35
CA GLU A 8 -8.57 -18.81 3.39
C GLU A 8 -8.47 -17.80 2.23
N SER A 9 -7.43 -16.96 2.28
CA SER A 9 -7.10 -15.98 1.26
C SER A 9 -5.60 -16.02 0.96
N SER A 10 -5.18 -15.73 -0.28
CA SER A 10 -3.75 -15.70 -0.66
C SER A 10 -2.93 -14.72 0.19
N ALA A 11 -3.51 -13.56 0.47
CA ALA A 11 -2.88 -12.49 1.23
C ALA A 11 -3.91 -11.70 2.02
N ARG A 12 -3.45 -10.75 2.82
CA ARG A 12 -4.33 -9.68 3.32
C ARG A 12 -4.78 -8.80 2.16
N LEU A 13 -5.89 -8.08 2.31
CA LEU A 13 -6.24 -7.01 1.36
C LEU A 13 -5.11 -5.98 1.33
N HIS A 14 -4.48 -5.80 0.17
CA HIS A 14 -3.34 -4.90 0.04
C HIS A 14 -3.15 -4.31 -1.36
N SER A 15 -2.51 -3.14 -1.40
CA SER A 15 -2.06 -2.47 -2.62
C SER A 15 -0.55 -2.21 -2.59
N HIS A 16 0.06 -2.11 -3.77
CA HIS A 16 1.50 -1.90 -3.96
C HIS A 16 1.72 -0.55 -4.64
N SER A 17 2.74 0.20 -4.23
CA SER A 17 3.06 1.50 -4.83
C SER A 17 4.06 1.41 -5.98
N GLU A 18 4.81 0.31 -6.11
CA GLU A 18 5.78 0.12 -7.20
C GLU A 18 5.68 -1.23 -7.93
N VAL A 19 4.78 -2.12 -7.52
CA VAL A 19 4.66 -3.48 -8.03
C VAL A 19 3.29 -3.65 -8.68
N ASP A 20 3.29 -3.96 -9.98
CA ASP A 20 2.11 -4.54 -10.60
C ASP A 20 2.02 -6.01 -10.19
N GLU A 21 0.81 -6.50 -9.96
CA GLU A 21 0.60 -7.90 -9.62
C GLU A 21 -0.46 -8.50 -10.54
N TYR A 22 -0.29 -9.77 -10.88
CA TYR A 22 -1.23 -10.48 -11.72
C TYR A 22 -1.57 -11.82 -11.09
N TYR A 23 -2.85 -12.16 -11.11
CA TYR A 23 -3.32 -13.47 -10.70
C TYR A 23 -3.95 -14.18 -11.89
N LEU A 24 -3.50 -15.39 -12.17
CA LEU A 24 -4.18 -16.30 -13.09
C LEU A 24 -4.82 -17.43 -12.27
N ILE A 25 -6.13 -17.57 -12.36
CA ILE A 25 -6.85 -18.67 -11.71
C ILE A 25 -6.61 -19.96 -12.51
N LEU A 26 -5.85 -20.88 -11.95
CA LEU A 26 -5.49 -22.14 -12.60
C LEU A 26 -6.61 -23.19 -12.44
N GLU A 27 -7.19 -23.29 -11.24
CA GLU A 27 -8.27 -24.22 -10.88
C GLU A 27 -9.14 -23.63 -9.76
N GLY A 28 -10.38 -24.09 -9.67
CA GLY A 28 -11.36 -23.66 -8.67
C GLY A 28 -12.11 -22.37 -9.03
N SER A 29 -12.91 -21.91 -8.07
CA SER A 29 -13.67 -20.67 -8.07
C SER A 29 -13.60 -19.99 -6.70
N GLY A 30 -13.77 -18.67 -6.68
CA GLY A 30 -13.57 -17.86 -5.48
C GLY A 30 -14.07 -16.44 -5.66
N THR A 31 -13.66 -15.58 -4.75
CA THR A 31 -13.96 -14.14 -4.78
C THR A 31 -12.67 -13.35 -4.86
N LEU A 32 -12.58 -12.46 -5.86
CA LEU A 32 -11.66 -11.32 -5.83
C LEU A 32 -12.36 -10.19 -5.07
N ARG A 33 -11.82 -9.84 -3.92
CA ARG A 33 -12.11 -8.55 -3.30
C ARG A 33 -11.18 -7.51 -3.92
N PHE A 34 -11.75 -6.47 -4.52
CA PHE A 34 -11.03 -5.34 -5.09
C PHE A 34 -11.60 -4.06 -4.47
N ASN A 35 -10.84 -3.49 -3.52
CA ASN A 35 -11.29 -2.45 -2.62
C ASN A 35 -12.61 -2.81 -1.89
N ASP A 36 -13.68 -2.09 -2.18
CA ASP A 36 -15.02 -2.26 -1.63
C ASP A 36 -15.92 -3.19 -2.48
N LYS A 37 -15.37 -3.79 -3.54
CA LYS A 37 -16.10 -4.67 -4.46
C LYS A 37 -15.70 -6.12 -4.27
N GLU A 38 -16.69 -7.00 -4.43
CA GLU A 38 -16.50 -8.45 -4.50
C GLU A 38 -16.90 -8.91 -5.89
N ILE A 39 -16.01 -9.67 -6.52
CA ILE A 39 -16.14 -10.13 -7.91
C ILE A 39 -15.89 -11.64 -7.90
N ALA A 40 -16.86 -12.41 -8.38
CA ALA A 40 -16.66 -13.85 -8.55
C ALA A 40 -15.58 -14.11 -9.61
N VAL A 41 -14.67 -15.04 -9.32
CA VAL A 41 -13.61 -15.47 -10.23
C VAL A 41 -13.63 -16.98 -10.39
N HIS A 42 -13.18 -17.45 -11.55
CA HIS A 42 -13.09 -18.87 -11.86
C HIS A 42 -11.85 -19.17 -12.70
N ARG A 43 -11.56 -20.47 -12.84
CA ARG A 43 -10.52 -20.98 -13.74
C ARG A 43 -10.50 -20.24 -15.08
N GLY A 44 -9.30 -19.82 -15.48
CA GLY A 44 -9.03 -19.13 -16.74
C GLY A 44 -9.07 -17.61 -16.63
N ASP A 45 -9.60 -17.05 -15.53
CA ASP A 45 -9.58 -15.60 -15.32
C ASP A 45 -8.15 -15.12 -15.06
N LEU A 46 -7.77 -14.07 -15.78
CA LEU A 46 -6.54 -13.31 -15.56
C LEU A 46 -6.91 -11.94 -14.99
N ILE A 47 -6.46 -11.69 -13.78
CA ILE A 47 -6.69 -10.44 -13.05
C ILE A 47 -5.39 -9.65 -13.07
N GLY A 48 -5.46 -8.40 -13.50
CA GLY A 48 -4.38 -7.44 -13.37
C GLY A 48 -4.65 -6.48 -12.21
N LYS A 49 -3.66 -6.28 -11.37
CA LYS A 49 -3.64 -5.33 -10.27
C LYS A 49 -2.52 -4.32 -10.56
N PRO A 50 -2.83 -3.19 -11.23
CA PRO A 50 -1.86 -2.13 -11.44
C PRO A 50 -1.35 -1.59 -10.11
N THR A 51 -0.16 -1.01 -10.14
CA THR A 51 0.38 -0.31 -8.99
C THR A 51 -0.42 0.97 -8.67
N GLY A 52 -0.65 1.21 -7.38
CA GLY A 52 -1.40 2.35 -6.88
C GLY A 52 -1.98 2.04 -5.49
N PRO A 53 -1.92 2.97 -4.52
CA PRO A 53 -2.41 2.72 -3.17
C PRO A 53 -3.93 2.46 -3.11
N ASP A 54 -4.65 2.88 -4.16
CA ASP A 54 -6.10 2.76 -4.30
C ASP A 54 -6.53 1.45 -5.01
N ASP A 55 -5.59 0.56 -5.34
CA ASP A 55 -5.85 -0.70 -6.05
C ASP A 55 -5.58 -1.90 -5.13
N ALA A 56 -6.27 -1.94 -3.99
CA ALA A 56 -6.11 -3.01 -3.02
C ALA A 56 -6.90 -4.25 -3.45
N SER A 57 -6.26 -5.42 -3.45
CA SER A 57 -6.95 -6.67 -3.76
C SER A 57 -6.62 -7.82 -2.83
N GLN A 58 -7.51 -8.81 -2.84
CA GLN A 58 -7.39 -10.06 -2.10
C GLN A 58 -8.14 -11.15 -2.87
N LEU A 59 -7.52 -12.31 -3.05
CA LEU A 59 -8.20 -13.51 -3.56
C LEU A 59 -8.57 -14.42 -2.39
N ILE A 60 -9.83 -14.85 -2.38
CA ILE A 60 -10.43 -15.64 -1.29
C ILE A 60 -11.02 -16.91 -1.89
N ALA A 61 -10.70 -18.06 -1.30
CA ALA A 61 -11.32 -19.33 -1.64
C ALA A 61 -12.55 -19.52 -0.74
N ASP A 62 -13.73 -19.14 -1.22
CA ASP A 62 -14.98 -19.11 -0.43
C ASP A 62 -16.13 -19.92 -1.04
N GLN A 63 -15.88 -20.67 -2.11
CA GLN A 63 -16.89 -21.43 -2.85
C GLN A 63 -16.97 -22.93 -2.46
N GLY A 64 -16.42 -23.32 -1.31
CA GLY A 64 -16.44 -24.70 -0.83
C GLY A 64 -15.38 -25.61 -1.45
N GLU A 65 -14.45 -25.06 -2.22
CA GLU A 65 -13.33 -25.77 -2.86
C GLU A 65 -12.02 -24.98 -2.69
N THR A 66 -10.89 -25.61 -3.01
CA THR A 66 -9.59 -24.91 -3.03
C THR A 66 -9.45 -24.05 -4.28
N LEU A 67 -8.75 -22.93 -4.14
CA LEU A 67 -8.40 -22.06 -5.26
C LEU A 67 -6.92 -22.21 -5.57
N ARG A 68 -6.56 -22.55 -6.82
CA ARG A 68 -5.16 -22.63 -7.25
C ARG A 68 -4.85 -21.47 -8.17
N ILE A 69 -3.84 -20.68 -7.82
CA ILE A 69 -3.51 -19.45 -8.54
C ILE A 69 -2.03 -19.43 -8.96
N LEU A 70 -1.75 -18.78 -10.08
CA LEU A 70 -0.42 -18.27 -10.40
C LEU A 70 -0.40 -16.79 -10.06
N ASP A 71 0.24 -16.47 -8.94
CA ASP A 71 0.54 -15.12 -8.49
C ASP A 71 1.89 -14.64 -9.07
N MET A 72 1.91 -13.42 -9.61
CA MET A 72 3.00 -12.85 -10.38
C MET A 72 3.19 -11.37 -10.06
N GLU A 73 4.25 -11.05 -9.31
CA GLU A 73 4.75 -9.67 -9.15
C GLU A 73 5.61 -9.24 -10.36
N VAL A 74 5.22 -8.14 -11.01
CA VAL A 74 5.98 -7.46 -12.07
C VAL A 74 6.55 -6.16 -11.53
N TRP A 75 7.87 -6.05 -11.59
CA TRP A 75 8.60 -4.86 -11.17
C TRP A 75 9.13 -4.16 -12.42
N HIS A 76 8.59 -2.97 -12.72
CA HIS A 76 8.84 -2.26 -13.99
C HIS A 76 10.28 -1.80 -14.16
N ASP A 77 10.96 -1.47 -13.06
CA ASP A 77 12.39 -1.20 -12.99
C ASP A 77 12.96 -1.82 -11.70
N ARG A 78 13.93 -2.74 -11.82
CA ARG A 78 14.58 -3.43 -10.67
C ARG A 78 16.02 -2.98 -10.40
N PRO A 79 16.34 -1.69 -10.20
CA PRO A 79 17.59 -1.39 -9.53
C PRO A 79 17.58 -1.97 -8.10
N ASP A 80 18.75 -2.35 -7.58
CA ASP A 80 18.92 -2.95 -6.22
C ASP A 80 18.32 -2.11 -5.08
N ASN A 81 17.96 -0.86 -5.37
CA ASN A 81 17.41 0.10 -4.43
C ASN A 81 15.91 0.37 -4.59
N SER A 82 15.16 -0.36 -5.43
CA SER A 82 13.69 -0.25 -5.47
C SER A 82 13.09 -0.41 -4.07
N LYS A 83 12.00 0.32 -3.83
CA LYS A 83 11.25 0.36 -2.57
C LYS A 83 9.80 0.22 -2.91
N ASP A 84 9.02 -0.27 -1.97
CA ASP A 84 7.59 -0.39 -2.17
C ASP A 84 6.86 -0.06 -0.87
N LEU A 85 5.75 0.64 -1.01
CA LEU A 85 4.83 0.95 0.06
C LEU A 85 3.60 0.07 -0.12
N ILE A 86 3.41 -0.86 0.82
CA ILE A 86 2.29 -1.80 0.77
C ILE A 86 1.23 -1.34 1.75
N HIS A 87 0.11 -0.85 1.25
CA HIS A 87 -0.99 -0.39 2.08
C HIS A 87 -1.97 -1.55 2.34
N ASN A 88 -2.24 -1.83 3.61
CA ASN A 88 -3.20 -2.83 4.07
C ASN A 88 -4.37 -2.11 4.78
N PRO A 89 -5.46 -1.79 4.08
CA PRO A 89 -6.55 -0.99 4.63
C PRO A 89 -7.24 -1.64 5.84
N ASP A 90 -7.48 -2.96 5.80
CA ASP A 90 -8.20 -3.66 6.88
C ASP A 90 -7.43 -3.65 8.21
N PHE A 91 -6.10 -3.57 8.14
CA PHE A 91 -5.22 -3.55 9.32
C PHE A 91 -4.74 -2.14 9.66
N ASN A 92 -5.11 -1.12 8.87
CA ASN A 92 -4.67 0.27 9.04
C ASN A 92 -3.13 0.39 9.06
N GLU A 93 -2.44 -0.31 8.16
CA GLU A 93 -0.98 -0.42 8.13
C GLU A 93 -0.40 -0.08 6.75
N ILE A 94 0.73 0.61 6.73
CA ILE A 94 1.58 0.78 5.56
C ILE A 94 2.92 0.10 5.86
N PHE A 95 3.27 -0.90 5.06
CA PHE A 95 4.55 -1.60 5.13
C PHE A 95 5.55 -1.00 4.14
N MET A 96 6.73 -0.65 4.65
CA MET A 96 7.84 -0.11 3.88
C MET A 96 8.83 -1.22 3.55
N ARG A 97 8.81 -1.71 2.30
CA ARG A 97 9.63 -2.84 1.80
C ARG A 97 10.84 -2.37 0.99
N GLY A 98 11.97 -3.07 1.15
CA GLY A 98 13.16 -2.97 0.28
C GLY A 98 14.44 -2.53 1.02
N ARG A 99 15.62 -2.69 0.41
CA ARG A 99 16.93 -2.54 1.11
C ARG A 99 17.08 -1.23 1.89
N GLY A 100 17.29 -1.33 3.21
CA GLY A 100 17.42 -0.17 4.12
C GLY A 100 16.08 0.35 4.65
N TRP A 101 14.97 -0.18 4.16
CA TRP A 101 13.61 0.02 4.65
C TRP A 101 13.10 -1.33 5.19
N GLY A 102 12.24 -1.28 6.21
CA GLY A 102 11.80 -2.46 6.94
C GLY A 102 11.01 -2.05 8.17
N ALA A 103 9.92 -1.33 7.95
CA ALA A 103 9.11 -0.74 9.00
C ALA A 103 7.62 -0.84 8.64
N LEU A 104 6.79 -0.89 9.67
CA LEU A 104 5.35 -0.71 9.58
C LEU A 104 5.01 0.64 10.21
N VAL A 105 4.12 1.39 9.56
CA VAL A 105 3.53 2.61 10.13
C VAL A 105 2.01 2.49 10.06
N PRO A 106 1.27 2.95 11.10
CA PRO A 106 -0.18 3.06 11.00
C PRO A 106 -0.59 3.99 9.86
N ALA A 107 -1.59 3.63 9.07
CA ALA A 107 -2.03 4.46 7.94
C ALA A 107 -2.66 5.79 8.41
N ASP A 108 -3.29 5.80 9.58
CA ASP A 108 -3.78 7.01 10.24
C ASP A 108 -2.68 7.97 10.76
N ALA A 109 -1.41 7.57 10.71
CA ALA A 109 -0.29 8.46 11.03
C ALA A 109 0.06 9.40 9.86
N LEU A 110 -0.55 9.21 8.69
CA LEU A 110 -0.37 10.09 7.53
C LEU A 110 -0.92 11.49 7.81
N LEU A 111 -0.08 12.49 7.61
CA LEU A 111 -0.44 13.89 7.82
C LEU A 111 -0.91 14.54 6.52
N ASN A 112 -1.90 15.42 6.63
CA ASN A 112 -2.39 16.19 5.48
C ASN A 112 -1.25 17.03 4.87
N PRO A 113 -0.95 16.90 3.57
CA PRO A 113 0.16 17.60 2.93
C PRO A 113 -0.19 19.03 2.46
N SER A 114 -1.42 19.52 2.65
CA SER A 114 -1.89 20.80 2.10
C SER A 114 -0.98 21.99 2.46
N ASP A 115 -0.45 22.03 3.69
CA ASP A 115 0.43 23.12 4.13
C ASP A 115 1.91 22.87 3.78
N PHE A 116 2.27 21.66 3.31
CA PHE A 116 3.65 21.33 2.92
C PHE A 116 4.13 22.25 1.80
N GLY A 117 3.34 22.39 0.73
CA GLY A 117 3.70 23.25 -0.40
C GLY A 117 3.80 24.73 -0.01
N GLN A 118 2.88 25.21 0.83
CA GLN A 118 2.86 26.60 1.28
C GLN A 118 4.10 26.97 2.11
N TYR A 119 4.50 26.08 3.03
CA TYR A 119 5.59 26.36 3.98
C TYR A 119 6.89 25.64 3.64
N TYR A 120 7.03 25.06 2.44
CA TYR A 120 8.21 24.31 2.01
C TYR A 120 9.54 25.09 2.19
N ASN A 121 9.49 26.41 2.05
CA ASN A 121 10.64 27.31 2.19
C ASN A 121 10.93 27.76 3.64
N GLU A 122 10.19 27.25 4.63
CA GLU A 122 10.32 27.63 6.03
C GLU A 122 10.84 26.46 6.88
N SER A 123 11.71 26.75 7.86
CA SER A 123 12.25 25.73 8.76
C SER A 123 11.28 25.43 9.90
N TYR A 124 10.73 24.22 9.89
CA TYR A 124 9.92 23.65 10.97
C TYR A 124 10.10 22.12 11.04
N LYS A 125 9.69 21.52 12.15
CA LYS A 125 9.53 20.06 12.28
C LYS A 125 8.06 19.76 12.53
N ARG A 126 7.50 18.80 11.78
CA ARG A 126 6.13 18.32 12.05
C ARG A 126 6.11 17.52 13.35
N THR A 127 5.03 17.67 14.08
CA THR A 127 4.72 16.86 15.27
C THR A 127 3.75 15.75 14.89
N LYS A 128 3.67 14.70 15.71
CA LYS A 128 2.85 13.51 15.42
C LYS A 128 1.35 13.81 15.34
N ASP A 129 0.90 14.85 16.03
CA ASP A 129 -0.49 15.36 16.03
C ASP A 129 -0.82 16.25 14.82
N GLY A 130 0.05 16.29 13.80
CA GLY A 130 -0.14 17.12 12.60
C GLY A 130 0.25 18.58 12.76
N GLY A 131 0.67 19.00 13.96
CA GLY A 131 1.20 20.33 14.22
C GLY A 131 2.65 20.50 13.73
N TRP A 132 3.28 21.57 14.19
CA TRP A 132 4.69 21.83 13.94
C TRP A 132 5.35 22.68 15.03
N VAL A 133 6.68 22.57 15.11
CA VAL A 133 7.54 23.42 15.95
C VAL A 133 8.62 24.11 15.10
N PRO A 134 9.00 25.37 15.42
CA PRO A 134 10.09 26.05 14.73
C PRO A 134 11.37 25.21 14.78
N SER A 135 12.14 25.20 13.69
CA SER A 135 13.44 24.50 13.66
C SER A 135 14.56 25.44 13.22
N LYS A 136 15.71 25.36 13.90
CA LYS A 136 16.95 26.03 13.50
C LYS A 136 17.87 25.11 12.69
N ALA A 137 17.39 23.94 12.27
CA ALA A 137 18.14 23.06 11.38
C ALA A 137 18.51 23.83 10.11
N ARG A 138 19.76 23.67 9.66
CA ARG A 138 20.26 24.30 8.42
C ARG A 138 19.46 23.71 7.24
N GLY A 139 18.81 24.54 6.41
CA GLY A 139 18.15 24.00 5.21
C GLY A 139 17.06 24.84 4.53
N HIS A 140 16.50 25.89 5.14
CA HIS A 140 15.43 26.68 4.50
C HIS A 140 15.61 28.19 4.70
N LYS A 141 14.83 29.00 3.95
CA LYS A 141 15.06 30.45 3.77
C LYS A 141 14.80 31.28 5.04
N LYS A 142 13.88 30.83 5.91
CA LYS A 142 13.54 31.48 7.18
C LYS A 142 12.96 30.49 8.19
N ILE A 143 13.00 30.82 9.47
CA ILE A 143 12.34 30.03 10.53
C ILE A 143 10.83 30.30 10.49
N ARG A 144 10.01 29.24 10.53
CA ARG A 144 8.55 29.39 10.60
C ARG A 144 8.16 29.97 11.96
N ALA A 145 7.55 31.15 11.97
CA ALA A 145 7.08 31.81 13.18
C ALA A 145 5.68 31.28 13.55
N LYS A 146 5.43 31.03 14.84
CA LYS A 146 4.06 30.73 15.29
C LYS A 146 3.26 32.01 15.17
N SER A 147 2.10 31.96 14.51
CA SER A 147 1.15 33.06 14.59
C SER A 147 0.76 33.21 16.05
N THR A 148 1.06 34.35 16.65
CA THR A 148 0.48 34.73 17.95
C THR A 148 -0.96 35.10 17.67
N ALA A 149 -1.89 34.23 18.05
CA ALA A 149 -3.29 34.60 18.19
C ALA A 149 -3.45 35.51 19.41
#